data_AF-A0A7H8YSE0-F1
#
_entry.id   AF-A0A7H8YSE0-F1
#
_cell.length_a   1.000
_cell.length_b   1.000
_cell.length_c   1.000
_cell.angle_alpha   90.00
_cell.angle_beta   90.00
_cell.angle_gamma   90.00
#
_symmetry.space_group_name_H-M   'P 1'
#
loop_
_entity.id
_entity.type
_entity.pdbx_description
1 polymer ?
#
loop_
_entity_poly.entity_id
_entity_poly.type
_entity_poly.pdbx_seq_one_letter_code
_entity_poly.pdbx_strand_id
1 'polypeptide(L)'
;MNLESKKTIVEKSAKDLFALLENVANFERLMPDNISKFQMLSEQSFVFALKGMPEISLEKKSSTPSSQLVLGEAKGKIPFQLTANITEISNNESEVQLLFEGNFNPVMAMMVKTPISKFMETLVTKMKEL
;
A
#
# COMPACT_ATOMS: atom_id res chain seq x y z
N MET A 1 -5.14 -5.74 14.64
CA MET A 1 -5.50 -4.32 14.41
C MET A 1 -5.90 -4.17 12.97
N ASN A 2 -7.05 -3.55 12.71
CA ASN A 2 -7.55 -3.31 11.36
C ASN A 2 -7.68 -1.81 11.13
N LEU A 3 -7.22 -1.34 9.99
CA LEU A 3 -7.31 0.06 9.56
C LEU A 3 -7.78 0.09 8.11
N GLU A 4 -8.46 1.16 7.74
CA GLU A 4 -8.90 1.41 6.38
C GLU A 4 -8.54 2.84 5.98
N SER A 5 -8.14 3.03 4.73
CA SER A 5 -8.08 4.34 4.13
C SER A 5 -9.47 4.79 3.71
N LYS A 6 -9.59 6.07 3.38
CA LYS A 6 -10.71 6.55 2.56
C LYS A 6 -10.73 5.84 1.21
N LYS A 7 -11.94 5.63 0.69
CA LYS A 7 -12.18 5.31 -0.71
C LYS A 7 -11.79 6.51 -1.57
N THR A 8 -11.05 6.24 -2.63
CA THR A 8 -10.48 7.28 -3.48
C THR A 8 -10.72 6.97 -4.94
N ILE A 9 -11.30 7.93 -5.66
CA ILE A 9 -11.49 7.88 -7.10
C ILE A 9 -10.15 8.16 -7.81
N VAL A 10 -9.84 7.35 -8.80
CA VAL A 10 -8.70 7.48 -9.71
C VAL A 10 -9.23 7.49 -11.14
N GLU A 11 -8.81 8.48 -11.94
CA GLU A 11 -9.16 8.63 -13.36
C GLU A 11 -8.38 7.63 -14.25
N LYS A 12 -8.46 6.35 -13.90
CA LYS A 12 -7.95 5.21 -14.66
C LYS A 12 -8.93 4.05 -14.55
N SER A 13 -8.98 3.23 -15.60
CA SER A 13 -9.66 1.94 -15.54
C SER A 13 -9.11 1.09 -14.38
N ALA A 14 -9.94 0.22 -13.83
CA ALA A 14 -9.50 -0.69 -12.76
C ALA A 14 -8.31 -1.56 -13.21
N LYS A 15 -8.28 -1.95 -14.49
CA LYS A 15 -7.19 -2.71 -15.11
C LYS A 15 -5.89 -1.93 -15.15
N ASP A 16 -5.91 -0.66 -15.56
CA ASP A 16 -4.71 0.15 -15.70
C ASP A 16 -4.13 0.53 -14.34
N LEU A 17 -5.00 0.88 -13.38
CA LEU A 17 -4.57 1.11 -12.00
C LEU A 17 -3.96 -0.17 -11.40
N PHE A 18 -4.62 -1.32 -11.58
CA PHE A 18 -4.09 -2.59 -11.11
C PHE A 18 -2.72 -2.91 -11.72
N ALA A 19 -2.54 -2.74 -13.03
CA ALA A 19 -1.27 -3.00 -13.70
C ALA A 19 -0.13 -2.11 -13.16
N LEU A 20 -0.43 -0.87 -12.79
CA LEU A 20 0.53 0.02 -12.13
C LEU A 20 0.89 -0.48 -10.73
N LEU A 21 -0.11 -0.88 -9.92
CA LEU A 21 0.13 -1.34 -8.55
C LEU A 21 0.77 -2.73 -8.50
N GLU A 22 0.46 -3.61 -9.45
CA GLU A 22 1.01 -4.95 -9.53
C GLU A 22 2.53 -4.95 -9.72
N ASN A 23 3.05 -3.94 -10.44
CA ASN A 23 4.49 -3.67 -10.49
C ASN A 23 4.91 -2.88 -9.24
N VAL A 24 5.42 -3.60 -8.22
CA VAL A 24 5.76 -3.02 -6.92
C VAL A 24 6.83 -1.93 -6.98
N ALA A 25 7.62 -1.83 -8.06
CA ALA A 25 8.56 -0.73 -8.25
C ALA A 25 7.85 0.63 -8.37
N ASN A 26 6.62 0.66 -8.87
CA ASN A 26 5.84 1.89 -8.99
C ASN A 26 5.44 2.49 -7.63
N PHE A 27 5.56 1.74 -6.53
CA PHE A 27 5.33 2.30 -5.19
C PHE A 27 6.32 3.41 -4.86
N GLU A 28 7.49 3.48 -5.50
CA GLU A 28 8.42 4.61 -5.32
C GLU A 28 7.75 5.96 -5.66
N ARG A 29 6.92 5.99 -6.72
CA ARG A 29 6.16 7.19 -7.14
C ARG A 29 5.04 7.56 -6.16
N LEU A 30 4.61 6.60 -5.33
CA LEU A 30 3.55 6.78 -4.34
C LEU A 30 4.07 7.19 -2.97
N MET A 31 5.40 7.23 -2.79
CA MET A 31 6.00 7.60 -1.53
C MET A 31 5.81 9.10 -1.22
N PRO A 32 5.65 9.48 0.06
CA PRO A 32 5.61 10.89 0.45
C PRO A 32 6.98 11.55 0.32
N ASP A 33 6.98 12.89 0.23
CA ASP A 33 8.20 13.71 0.11
C ASP A 33 9.21 13.55 1.26
N ASN A 34 8.75 13.06 2.42
CA ASN A 34 9.58 12.82 3.60
C ASN A 34 10.19 11.40 3.64
N ILE A 35 10.18 10.68 2.52
CA ILE A 35 10.88 9.42 2.39
C ILE A 35 12.38 9.59 2.68
N SER A 36 12.96 8.65 3.45
CA SER A 36 14.40 8.57 3.69
C SER A 36 15.07 7.43 2.94
N LYS A 37 14.29 6.41 2.52
CA LYS A 37 14.78 5.27 1.76
C LYS A 37 13.64 4.64 0.96
N PHE A 38 13.90 4.28 -0.29
CA PHE A 38 13.18 3.28 -1.07
C PHE A 38 14.22 2.39 -1.73
N GLN A 39 14.05 1.07 -1.65
CA GLN A 39 14.97 0.15 -2.30
C GLN A 39 14.23 -1.14 -2.65
N MET A 40 14.35 -1.57 -3.90
CA MET A 40 13.89 -2.89 -4.32
C MET A 40 14.71 -3.98 -3.63
N LEU A 41 14.02 -4.97 -3.07
CA LEU A 41 14.62 -6.17 -2.48
C LEU A 41 14.57 -7.36 -3.45
N SER A 42 13.51 -7.42 -4.27
CA SER A 42 13.33 -8.37 -5.38
C SER A 42 12.35 -7.78 -6.39
N GLU A 43 12.01 -8.51 -7.46
CA GLU A 43 10.96 -8.10 -8.40
C GLU A 43 9.57 -7.96 -7.75
N GLN A 44 9.37 -8.56 -6.57
CA GLN A 44 8.09 -8.62 -5.87
C GLN A 44 8.13 -7.95 -4.49
N SER A 45 9.25 -7.35 -4.10
CA SER A 45 9.39 -6.76 -2.77
C SER A 45 10.29 -5.53 -2.75
N PHE A 46 9.98 -4.63 -1.82
CA PHE A 46 10.75 -3.41 -1.59
C PHE A 46 10.82 -3.10 -0.10
N VAL A 47 11.80 -2.31 0.29
CA VAL A 47 11.91 -1.70 1.61
C VAL A 47 11.80 -0.19 1.47
N PHE A 48 11.07 0.43 2.39
CA PHE A 48 10.99 1.87 2.49
C PHE A 48 11.13 2.33 3.95
N ALA A 49 11.54 3.58 4.12
CA ALA A 49 11.53 4.26 5.41
C ALA A 49 11.14 5.73 5.21
N LEU A 50 10.40 6.25 6.18
CA LEU A 50 10.08 7.67 6.29
C LEU A 50 10.94 8.28 7.41
N LYS A 51 11.23 9.58 7.34
CA LYS A 51 11.93 10.29 8.42
C LYS A 51 11.22 10.06 9.77
N GLY A 52 11.92 9.44 10.72
CA GLY A 52 11.39 9.13 12.06
C GLY A 52 10.61 7.81 12.18
N MET A 53 10.62 6.96 11.14
CA MET A 53 9.96 5.65 11.13
C MET A 53 10.98 4.52 10.91
N PRO A 54 10.83 3.34 11.53
CA PRO A 54 11.65 2.17 11.19
C PRO A 54 11.40 1.74 9.73
N GLU A 55 12.39 1.04 9.14
CA GLU A 55 12.24 0.45 7.81
C GLU A 55 11.09 -0.58 7.78
N ILE A 56 10.24 -0.49 6.76
CA ILE A 56 9.19 -1.46 6.47
C ILE A 56 9.50 -2.15 5.14
N SER A 57 9.44 -3.47 5.11
CA SER A 57 9.56 -4.27 3.89
C SER A 57 8.21 -4.85 3.50
N LEU A 58 7.77 -4.55 2.28
CA LEU A 58 6.54 -5.06 1.68
C LEU A 58 6.90 -6.05 0.56
N GLU A 59 6.13 -7.13 0.47
CA GLU A 59 6.24 -8.15 -0.57
C GLU A 59 4.85 -8.52 -1.08
N LYS A 60 4.72 -8.70 -2.40
CA LYS A 60 3.50 -9.23 -3.02
C LYS A 60 3.20 -10.64 -2.51
N LYS A 61 2.01 -10.83 -1.95
CA LYS A 61 1.52 -12.13 -1.45
C LYS A 61 0.54 -12.77 -2.41
N SER A 62 -0.39 -11.99 -2.95
CA SER A 62 -1.37 -12.46 -3.93
C SER A 62 -1.98 -11.28 -4.70
N SER A 63 -2.68 -11.58 -5.77
CA SER A 63 -3.45 -10.60 -6.53
C SER A 63 -4.59 -11.25 -7.29
N THR A 64 -5.67 -10.50 -7.48
CA THR A 64 -6.77 -10.81 -8.40
C THR A 64 -6.79 -9.74 -9.48
N PRO A 65 -6.66 -10.09 -10.77
CA PRO A 65 -6.56 -9.11 -11.84
C PRO A 65 -7.65 -8.04 -11.78
N SER A 66 -7.24 -6.78 -11.92
CA SER A 66 -8.09 -5.58 -11.93
C SER A 66 -8.84 -5.27 -10.63
N SER A 67 -8.83 -6.13 -9.62
CA SER A 67 -9.67 -5.94 -8.42
C SER A 67 -8.90 -5.91 -7.11
N GLN A 68 -7.77 -6.59 -7.02
CA GLN A 68 -7.10 -6.72 -5.72
C GLN A 68 -5.60 -7.00 -5.82
N LEU A 69 -4.83 -6.29 -5.01
CA LEU A 69 -3.42 -6.58 -4.72
C LEU A 69 -3.23 -6.74 -3.22
N VAL A 70 -2.55 -7.82 -2.80
CA VAL A 70 -2.22 -8.05 -1.39
C VAL A 70 -0.70 -8.00 -1.22
N LEU A 71 -0.24 -7.05 -0.40
CA LEU A 71 1.13 -6.95 0.07
C LEU A 71 1.20 -7.40 1.54
N GLY A 72 2.32 -7.97 1.96
CA GLY A 72 2.55 -8.36 3.35
C GLY A 72 4.01 -8.26 3.75
N GLU A 73 4.37 -8.76 4.93
CA GLU A 73 5.74 -8.69 5.40
C GLU A 73 6.69 -9.55 4.55
N ALA A 74 7.85 -9.00 4.19
CA ALA A 74 8.89 -9.74 3.47
C ALA A 74 9.81 -10.57 4.37
N LYS A 75 9.93 -10.21 5.66
CA LYS A 75 10.96 -10.75 6.59
C LYS A 75 10.40 -11.58 7.75
N GLY A 76 9.10 -11.88 7.76
CA GLY A 76 8.47 -12.82 8.70
C GLY A 76 8.53 -12.46 10.19
N LYS A 77 8.90 -11.23 10.57
CA LYS A 77 9.03 -10.85 11.99
C LYS A 77 7.68 -10.57 12.66
N ILE A 78 6.76 -9.92 11.94
CA ILE A 78 5.41 -9.60 12.43
C ILE A 78 4.44 -9.75 11.26
N PRO A 79 3.42 -10.64 11.35
CA PRO A 79 2.43 -10.80 10.30
C PRO A 79 1.56 -9.55 10.11
N PHE A 80 1.56 -9.02 8.90
CA PHE A 80 0.62 -7.97 8.50
C PHE A 80 0.32 -8.05 7.00
N GLN A 81 -0.82 -7.49 6.61
CA GLN A 81 -1.28 -7.40 5.24
C GLN A 81 -1.73 -5.98 4.95
N LEU A 82 -1.38 -5.50 3.76
CA LEU A 82 -1.90 -4.29 3.14
C LEU A 82 -2.56 -4.69 1.83
N THR A 83 -3.88 -4.60 1.79
CA THR A 83 -4.70 -4.98 0.65
C THR A 83 -5.18 -3.73 -0.07
N ALA A 84 -4.90 -3.61 -1.35
CA ALA A 84 -5.50 -2.62 -2.22
C ALA A 84 -6.70 -3.24 -2.93
N ASN A 85 -7.90 -2.78 -2.59
CA ASN A 85 -9.13 -3.14 -3.30
C ASN A 85 -9.43 -2.09 -4.36
N ILE A 86 -9.67 -2.53 -5.58
CA ILE A 86 -9.99 -1.69 -6.73
C ILE A 86 -11.38 -2.09 -7.22
N THR A 87 -12.28 -1.12 -7.30
CA THR A 87 -13.63 -1.29 -7.81
C THR A 87 -13.77 -0.48 -9.09
N GLU A 88 -14.21 -1.11 -10.17
CA GLU A 88 -14.52 -0.41 -11.41
C GLU A 88 -15.73 0.50 -11.22
N ILE A 89 -15.65 1.73 -11.70
CA ILE A 89 -16.77 2.68 -11.77
C ILE A 89 -17.21 2.87 -13.21
N SER A 90 -16.24 3.05 -14.11
CA SER A 90 -16.46 3.15 -15.55
C SER A 90 -15.21 2.69 -16.31
N ASN A 91 -15.28 2.70 -17.65
CA ASN A 91 -14.16 2.32 -18.51
C ASN A 91 -12.86 3.10 -18.23
N ASN A 92 -12.94 4.31 -17.66
CA ASN A 92 -11.79 5.17 -17.40
C ASN A 92 -11.68 5.60 -15.93
N GLU A 93 -12.44 4.98 -15.03
CA GLU A 93 -12.51 5.42 -13.63
C GLU A 93 -12.65 4.23 -12.69
N SER A 94 -11.93 4.28 -11.58
CA SER A 94 -11.98 3.26 -10.54
C SER A 94 -11.91 3.89 -9.15
N GLU A 95 -12.46 3.17 -8.17
CA GLU A 95 -12.31 3.47 -6.76
C GLU A 95 -11.27 2.54 -6.14
N VAL A 96 -10.31 3.09 -5.42
CA VAL A 96 -9.34 2.33 -4.62
C VAL A 96 -9.55 2.56 -3.13
N GLN A 97 -9.44 1.49 -2.34
CA GLN A 97 -9.39 1.53 -0.88
C GLN A 97 -8.27 0.63 -0.38
N LEU A 98 -7.47 1.13 0.56
CA LEU A 98 -6.45 0.33 1.24
C LEU A 98 -6.99 -0.18 2.57
N LEU A 99 -6.81 -1.48 2.80
CA LEU A 99 -7.10 -2.13 4.07
C LEU A 99 -5.80 -2.67 4.66
N PHE A 100 -5.56 -2.34 5.93
CA PHE A 100 -4.43 -2.86 6.67
C PHE A 100 -4.92 -3.78 7.79
N GLU A 101 -4.37 -4.99 7.84
CA GLU A 101 -4.59 -5.97 8.89
C GLU A 101 -3.23 -6.36 9.49
N GLY A 102 -3.06 -6.20 10.80
CA GLY A 102 -1.80 -6.56 11.47
C GLY A 102 -2.01 -7.19 12.83
N ASN A 103 -1.28 -8.27 13.12
CA ASN A 103 -1.33 -8.95 14.41
C ASN A 103 -0.32 -8.34 15.39
N PHE A 104 -0.63 -7.12 15.86
CA PHE A 104 0.18 -6.40 16.84
C PHE A 104 -0.38 -6.55 18.25
N ASN A 105 0.51 -6.60 19.25
CA ASN A 105 0.10 -6.40 20.63
C ASN A 105 -0.44 -4.96 20.84
N PRO A 106 -1.22 -4.70 21.91
CA PRO A 106 -1.86 -3.40 22.11
C PRO A 106 -0.90 -2.19 22.12
N VAL A 107 0.30 -2.36 22.69
CA VAL A 107 1.30 -1.29 22.78
C VAL A 107 1.87 -0.95 21.40
N MET A 108 2.25 -1.96 20.62
CA MET A 108 2.71 -1.80 19.24
C MET A 108 1.62 -1.21 18.35
N ALA A 109 0.37 -1.70 18.48
CA ALA A 109 -0.77 -1.20 17.71
C ALA A 109 -0.96 0.32 17.90
N MET A 110 -0.86 0.83 19.14
CA MET A 110 -0.97 2.26 19.40
C MET A 110 0.17 3.07 18.76
N MET A 111 1.40 2.56 18.79
CA MET A 111 2.56 3.24 18.20
C MET A 111 2.52 3.28 16.67
N VAL A 112 2.02 2.21 16.03
CA VAL A 112 2.05 2.08 14.57
C VAL A 112 0.77 2.54 13.88
N LYS A 113 -0.36 2.67 14.60
CA LYS A 113 -1.66 3.07 14.04
C LYS A 113 -1.57 4.39 13.29
N THR A 114 -1.10 5.46 13.93
CA THR A 114 -1.04 6.79 13.30
C THR A 114 -0.10 6.84 12.09
N PRO A 115 1.14 6.32 12.15
CA PRO A 115 2.02 6.26 10.98
C PRO A 115 1.44 5.45 9.82
N ILE A 116 0.87 4.26 10.08
CA ILE A 116 0.30 3.40 9.03
C ILE A 116 -0.93 4.06 8.39
N SER A 117 -1.84 4.63 9.19
CA SER A 117 -2.98 5.38 8.66
C SER A 117 -2.53 6.52 7.75
N LYS A 118 -1.53 7.32 8.16
CA LYS A 118 -0.99 8.40 7.33
C LYS A 118 -0.33 7.90 6.04
N PHE A 119 0.39 6.78 6.13
CA PHE A 119 1.00 6.14 4.96
C PHE A 119 -0.06 5.70 3.96
N MET A 120 -1.12 5.00 4.39
CA MET A 120 -2.22 4.59 3.52
C MET A 120 -2.93 5.79 2.86
N GLU A 121 -3.22 6.85 3.62
CA GLU A 121 -3.83 8.07 3.09
C GLU A 121 -2.93 8.75 2.04
N THR A 122 -1.61 8.73 2.25
CA THR A 122 -0.63 9.23 1.28
C THR A 122 -0.69 8.41 -0.01
N LEU A 123 -0.65 7.08 0.11
CA LEU A 123 -0.67 6.18 -1.05
C LEU A 123 -1.91 6.42 -1.92
N VAL A 124 -3.13 6.41 -1.34
CA VAL A 124 -4.36 6.63 -2.12
C VAL A 124 -4.44 8.04 -2.70
N THR A 125 -3.87 9.04 -2.01
CA THR A 125 -3.78 10.40 -2.55
C THR A 125 -2.85 10.45 -3.76
N LYS A 126 -1.67 9.85 -3.66
CA LYS A 126 -0.68 9.79 -4.76
C LYS A 126 -1.13 8.92 -5.94
N MET A 127 -2.01 7.94 -5.71
CA MET A 127 -2.61 7.16 -6.79
C MET A 127 -3.44 8.01 -7.76
N LYS A 128 -3.96 9.16 -7.31
CA LYS A 128 -4.64 10.13 -8.21
C LYS A 128 -3.68 10.79 -9.20
N GLU A 129 -2.39 10.84 -8.88
CA GLU A 129 -1.34 11.47 -9.68
C GLU A 129 -0.63 10.47 -10.62
N LEU A 130 -1.05 9.19 -10.63
CA LEU A 130 -0.37 8.13 -11.38
C LEU A 130 -0.48 8.25 -12.90
#